data_AF-A0A6D0IBU6-F1
#
_entry.id   AF-A0A6D0IBU6-F1
#
_cell.length_a   1.000
_cell.length_b   1.000
_cell.length_c   1.000
_cell.angle_alpha   90.00
_cell.angle_beta   90.00
_cell.angle_gamma   90.00
#
_symmetry.space_group_name_H-M   'P 1'
#
loop_
_entity.id
_entity.type
_entity.pdbx_description
1 polymer ?
#
loop_
_entity_poly.entity_id
_entity_poly.type
_entity_poly.pdbx_seq_one_letter_code
_entity_poly.pdbx_strand_id
1 'polypeptide(L)' 'MKIKTILTPVTCALLISFSAHAANADNYKNVINRTGAPQYMKDYDYDDHQRFNPFFDLGAWHGHLLPDGPNT' A
#
# COMPACT_ATOMS: atom_id res chain seq x y z
N MET A 1 49.91 -18.43 -11.50
CA MET A 1 49.01 -17.27 -11.34
C MET A 1 47.55 -17.75 -11.43
N LYS A 2 46.88 -18.03 -10.30
CA LYS A 2 45.49 -18.54 -10.23
C LYS A 2 44.53 -17.45 -9.67
N ILE A 3 44.57 -16.25 -10.24
CA ILE A 3 43.79 -15.10 -9.74
C ILE A 3 42.35 -15.09 -10.29
N LYS A 4 42.10 -15.76 -11.42
CA LYS A 4 40.80 -15.71 -12.12
C LYS A 4 39.63 -16.39 -11.38
N THR A 5 39.88 -17.33 -10.48
CA THR A 5 38.80 -18.13 -9.85
C THR A 5 38.18 -17.48 -8.61
N ILE A 6 38.84 -16.47 -8.03
CA ILE A 6 38.40 -15.83 -6.76
C ILE A 6 37.54 -14.58 -7.02
N LEU A 7 37.56 -14.04 -8.23
CA LEU A 7 36.83 -12.80 -8.57
C LEU A 7 35.32 -12.99 -8.72
N THR A 8 34.87 -14.20 -9.09
CA THR A 8 33.48 -14.57 -9.34
C THR A 8 32.55 -14.48 -8.11
N PRO A 9 32.89 -15.02 -6.93
CA PRO A 9 32.00 -14.92 -5.77
C PRO A 9 31.87 -13.49 -5.23
N VAL A 10 32.92 -12.67 -5.39
CA VAL A 10 32.91 -11.26 -4.94
C VAL A 10 32.00 -10.40 -5.80
N THR A 11 31.97 -10.64 -7.12
CA THR A 11 31.03 -9.96 -8.03
C THR A 11 29.59 -10.38 -7.77
N CYS A 12 29.34 -11.66 -7.48
CA CYS A 12 28.01 -12.12 -7.09
C CYS A 12 27.52 -11.45 -5.80
N ALA A 13 28.36 -11.33 -4.75
CA ALA A 13 27.98 -10.69 -3.49
C ALA A 13 27.67 -9.18 -3.64
N LEU A 14 28.43 -8.47 -4.49
CA LEU A 14 28.18 -7.06 -4.82
C LEU A 14 26.85 -6.85 -5.55
N LEU A 15 26.44 -7.77 -6.42
CA LEU A 15 25.16 -7.70 -7.15
C LEU A 15 23.93 -7.91 -6.25
N ILE A 16 24.08 -8.54 -5.08
CA ILE A 16 22.98 -8.72 -4.10
C ILE A 16 22.90 -7.53 -3.12
N SER A 17 23.85 -6.60 -3.18
CA SER A 17 23.99 -5.49 -2.23
C SER A 17 23.21 -4.23 -2.66
N PHE A 18 22.36 -4.31 -3.68
CA PHE A 18 21.46 -3.20 -4.00
C PHE A 18 20.40 -3.10 -2.90
N SER A 19 20.53 -2.09 -2.03
CA SER A 19 19.47 -1.70 -1.10
C SER A 19 18.22 -1.42 -1.91
N ALA A 20 17.25 -2.34 -1.85
CA ALA A 20 15.90 -2.08 -2.32
C ALA A 20 15.42 -0.85 -1.53
N HIS A 21 15.33 0.31 -2.18
CA HIS A 21 14.68 1.46 -1.58
C HIS A 21 13.21 1.07 -1.44
N ALA A 22 12.83 0.64 -0.25
CA ALA A 22 11.43 0.44 0.08
C ALA A 22 10.72 1.74 -0.25
N ALA A 23 9.73 1.66 -1.13
CA ALA A 23 8.96 2.83 -1.50
C ALA A 23 8.30 3.36 -0.21
N ASN A 24 8.60 4.60 0.17
CA ASN A 24 7.99 5.20 1.36
C ASN A 24 6.49 5.39 1.09
N ALA A 25 5.64 4.91 2.02
CA ALA A 25 4.19 5.02 1.95
C ALA A 25 3.71 6.47 1.78
N ASP A 26 4.43 7.45 2.34
CA ASP A 26 4.13 8.88 2.24
C ASP A 26 4.15 9.40 0.80
N ASN A 27 4.82 8.71 -0.13
CA ASN A 27 4.84 9.09 -1.53
C ASN A 27 3.52 8.74 -2.26
N TYR A 28 2.64 7.97 -1.62
CA TYR A 28 1.42 7.41 -2.21
C TYR A 28 0.17 7.84 -1.45
N LYS A 29 0.00 9.14 -1.26
CA LYS A 29 -1.19 9.70 -0.61
C LYS A 29 -2.40 9.56 -1.53
N ASN A 30 -3.54 9.14 -0.94
CA ASN A 30 -4.85 9.15 -1.60
C ASN A 30 -4.91 8.38 -2.94
N VAL A 31 -4.16 7.27 -3.07
CA VAL A 31 -4.17 6.41 -4.28
C VAL A 31 -5.59 5.91 -4.59
N ILE A 32 -6.35 5.59 -3.56
CA ILE A 32 -7.79 5.32 -3.62
C ILE A 32 -8.47 6.43 -2.81
N ASN A 33 -9.60 6.94 -3.31
CA ASN A 33 -10.42 7.83 -2.51
C ASN A 33 -11.09 7.05 -1.37
N ARG A 34 -10.72 7.40 -0.13
CA ARG A 34 -11.24 6.80 1.11
C ARG A 34 -12.10 7.76 1.93
N THR A 35 -12.47 8.92 1.41
CA THR A 35 -13.35 9.85 2.12
C THR A 35 -14.81 9.39 2.04
N GLY A 36 -15.59 9.68 3.08
CA GLY A 36 -17.04 9.57 3.03
C GLY A 36 -17.72 9.53 4.40
N ALA A 37 -18.96 10.03 4.44
CA ALA A 37 -19.85 9.96 5.60
C ALA A 37 -21.14 9.20 5.23
N PRO A 38 -21.15 7.84 5.27
CA PRO A 38 -22.31 7.06 4.89
C PRO A 38 -23.51 7.39 5.78
N GLN A 39 -24.67 7.61 5.16
CA GLN A 39 -25.92 7.97 5.85
C GLN A 39 -26.86 6.76 6.03
N TYR A 40 -26.52 5.63 5.42
CA TYR A 40 -27.30 4.40 5.46
C TYR A 40 -26.39 3.20 5.80
N MET A 41 -26.97 2.15 6.39
CA MET A 41 -26.24 0.89 6.60
C MET A 41 -25.80 0.24 5.27
N LYS A 42 -26.63 0.41 4.24
CA LYS A 42 -26.39 -0.02 2.86
C LYS A 42 -26.35 1.24 1.99
N ASP A 43 -25.21 1.90 1.94
CA ASP A 43 -25.02 3.14 1.18
C ASP A 43 -24.41 2.76 -0.18
N TYR A 44 -25.29 2.29 -1.07
CA TYR A 44 -24.88 1.59 -2.29
C TYR A 44 -24.66 2.50 -3.49
N ASP A 45 -23.86 2.01 -4.44
CA ASP A 45 -23.82 2.50 -5.81
C ASP A 45 -24.97 1.91 -6.65
N TYR A 46 -24.90 2.04 -7.97
CA TYR A 46 -25.94 1.56 -8.89
C TYR A 46 -26.10 0.04 -8.88
N ASP A 47 -25.03 -0.71 -8.59
CA ASP A 47 -24.95 -2.17 -8.70
C ASP A 47 -24.89 -2.85 -7.31
N ASP A 48 -25.48 -2.21 -6.30
CA ASP A 48 -25.61 -2.71 -4.92
C ASP A 48 -24.27 -2.92 -4.16
N HIS A 49 -23.16 -2.34 -4.61
CA HIS A 49 -21.91 -2.33 -3.84
C HIS A 49 -21.91 -1.16 -2.86
N GLN A 50 -21.30 -1.33 -1.67
CA GLN A 50 -21.01 -0.17 -0.82
C GLN A 50 -20.14 0.82 -1.60
N ARG A 51 -20.61 2.06 -1.79
CA ARG A 51 -19.98 3.01 -2.71
C ARG A 51 -18.73 3.70 -2.17
N PHE A 52 -18.39 3.46 -0.90
CA PHE A 52 -17.21 4.02 -0.23
C PHE A 52 -16.13 2.95 -0.03
N ASN A 53 -14.88 3.38 0.15
CA ASN A 53 -13.71 2.49 0.24
C ASN A 53 -13.02 2.55 1.62
N PRO A 54 -13.58 1.95 2.69
CA PRO A 54 -12.92 1.95 3.98
C PRO A 54 -11.55 1.25 3.92
N PHE A 55 -10.62 1.70 4.74
CA PHE A 55 -9.35 1.03 4.93
C PHE A 55 -9.51 -0.15 5.90
N PHE A 56 -9.03 -1.32 5.47
CA PHE A 56 -8.97 -2.56 6.25
C PHE A 56 -7.52 -3.06 6.20
N ASP A 57 -7.02 -3.61 7.31
CA ASP A 57 -5.67 -4.18 7.40
C ASP A 57 -5.63 -5.34 8.42
N LEU A 58 -4.55 -6.13 8.40
CA LEU A 58 -4.27 -7.26 9.31
C LEU A 58 -5.41 -8.30 9.41
N GLY A 59 -6.25 -8.41 8.39
CA GLY A 59 -7.39 -9.33 8.38
C GLY A 59 -8.50 -8.96 9.36
N ALA A 60 -8.61 -7.68 9.73
CA ALA A 60 -9.70 -7.18 10.57
C ALA A 60 -11.07 -7.31 9.89
N TRP A 61 -12.11 -7.39 10.73
CA TRP A 61 -13.52 -7.52 10.30
C TRP A 61 -14.27 -6.17 10.27
N HIS A 62 -13.57 -5.05 10.45
CA HIS A 62 -14.09 -3.68 10.36
C HIS A 62 -13.05 -2.74 9.74
N GLY A 63 -13.49 -1.59 9.23
CA GLY A 63 -12.63 -0.61 8.55
C GLY A 63 -13.10 0.82 8.76
N HIS A 64 -12.29 1.78 8.31
CA HIS A 64 -12.49 3.21 8.57
C HIS A 64 -12.41 4.07 7.29
N LEU A 65 -13.20 5.13 7.23
CA LEU A 65 -13.14 6.16 6.18
C LEU A 65 -12.39 7.40 6.70
N LEU A 66 -11.89 8.20 5.77
CA LEU A 66 -11.46 9.57 6.05
C LEU A 66 -12.68 10.51 6.10
N PRO A 67 -12.62 11.60 6.88
CA PRO A 67 -13.67 12.61 6.87
C PRO A 67 -13.81 13.25 5.48
N ASP A 68 -15.03 13.60 5.08
CA ASP A 68 -15.31 14.30 3.82
C ASP A 68 -15.43 15.83 4.00
N GLY A 69 -15.38 16.31 5.25
CA GLY A 69 -15.33 17.71 5.60
C GLY A 69 -15.16 17.95 7.11
N PRO A 70 -15.21 19.21 7.56
CA PRO A 70 -15.01 19.58 8.97
C PRO A 70 -16.13 19.14 9.92
N ASN A 71 -17.27 18.71 9.40
CA ASN A 71 -18.47 18.35 10.19
C ASN A 71 -18.74 16.83 10.21
N THR A 72 -17.76 16.03 9.82
CA THR A 72 -17.82 14.55 9.77
C THR A 72 -16.63 13.95 10.49
#